data_AF-A0A1V5KGD1-F1
#
_entry.id   AF-A0A1V5KGD1-F1
#
_cell.length_a   1.000
_cell.length_b   1.000
_cell.length_c   1.000
_cell.angle_alpha   90.00
_cell.angle_beta   90.00
_cell.angle_gamma   90.00
#
_symmetry.space_group_name_H-M   'P 1'
#
loop_
_entity.id
_entity.type
_entity.pdbx_description
1 polymer ?
#
loop_
_entity_poly.entity_id
_entity_poly.type
_entity_poly.pdbx_seq_one_letter_code
_entity_poly.pdbx_strand_id
1 'polypeptide(L)' 'MIFVSSEMPEVLGIADRIIVMCDGRITGELDIKDATQERILEMATDFESKFVAHA' A
#
# COMPACT_ATOMS: atom_id res chain seq x y z
N MET A 1 -17.36 4.31 -3.75
CA MET A 1 -17.45 2.99 -4.40
C MET A 1 -16.41 2.09 -3.76
N ILE A 2 -16.72 0.82 -3.49
CA ILE A 2 -15.72 -0.14 -2.99
C ILE A 2 -15.38 -1.04 -4.16
N PHE A 3 -14.14 -0.96 -4.63
CA PHE A 3 -13.60 -1.76 -5.73
C PHE A 3 -12.50 -2.66 -5.17
N VAL A 4 -12.51 -3.93 -5.56
CA VAL A 4 -11.52 -4.92 -5.15
C VAL A 4 -10.97 -5.56 -6.41
N SER A 5 -9.68 -5.38 -6.65
CA SER A 5 -8.94 -6.03 -7.74
C SER A 5 -7.60 -6.55 -7.20
N SER A 6 -7.10 -7.60 -7.83
CA SER A 6 -5.76 -8.16 -7.59
C SER A 6 -4.69 -7.55 -8.49
N GLU A 7 -5.10 -6.80 -9.54
CA GLU A 7 -4.21 -6.21 -10.53
C GLU A 7 -3.91 -4.75 -10.17
N MET A 8 -2.67 -4.45 -9.78
CA MET A 8 -2.21 -3.11 -9.39
C MET A 8 -2.61 -1.99 -10.38
N PRO A 9 -2.48 -2.18 -11.72
CA PRO A 9 -2.81 -1.14 -12.69
C PRO A 9 -4.30 -0.75 -12.67
N GLU A 10 -5.20 -1.69 -12.37
CA GLU A 10 -6.64 -1.43 -12.30
C GLU A 10 -6.98 -0.58 -11.07
N VAL A 11 -6.34 -0.87 -9.93
CA VAL A 11 -6.55 -0.10 -8.70
C VAL A 11 -6.05 1.33 -8.86
N LEU A 12 -4.88 1.51 -9.48
CA LEU A 12 -4.29 2.82 -9.77
C LEU A 12 -5.13 3.63 -10.78
N GLY A 13 -5.89 2.98 -11.67
CA GLY A 13 -6.72 3.68 -12.65
C GLY A 13 -8.03 4.24 -12.11
N ILE A 14 -8.49 3.75 -10.94
CA ILE A 14 -9.84 3.99 -10.43
C ILE A 14 -9.83 4.62 -9.02
N ALA A 15 -8.81 4.35 -8.21
CA ALA A 15 -8.79 4.79 -6.82
C ALA A 15 -8.53 6.30 -6.68
N ASP A 16 -9.23 6.95 -5.75
CA ASP A 16 -8.91 8.30 -5.29
C ASP A 16 -7.82 8.30 -4.21
N ARG A 17 -7.87 7.30 -3.31
CA ARG A 17 -6.94 7.08 -2.20
C ARG A 17 -6.65 5.59 -2.06
N ILE A 18 -5.41 5.27 -1.71
CA ILE A 18 -4.91 3.90 -1.54
C ILE A 18 -4.39 3.74 -0.13
N ILE A 19 -4.93 2.75 0.58
CA ILE A 19 -4.48 2.35 1.92
C ILE A 19 -3.77 1.01 1.77
N VAL A 20 -2.51 0.95 2.19
CA VAL A 20 -1.71 -0.27 2.15
C VAL A 20 -1.73 -0.92 3.53
N MET A 21 -1.99 -2.23 3.55
CA MET A 21 -2.10 -3.00 4.78
C MET A 21 -1.21 -4.23 4.70
N CYS A 22 -0.48 -4.51 5.77
CA CYS A 22 0.35 -5.70 5.92
C CYS A 22 0.21 -6.23 7.36
N ASP A 23 0.09 -7.55 7.51
CA ASP A 23 -0.08 -8.23 8.81
C ASP A 23 -1.19 -7.63 9.69
N GLY A 24 -2.33 -7.32 9.07
CA GLY A 24 -3.49 -6.73 9.77
C GLY A 24 -3.29 -5.30 10.26
N ARG A 25 -2.22 -4.60 9.83
CA ARG A 25 -1.94 -3.21 10.17
C ARG A 25 -1.82 -2.36 8.92
N ILE A 26 -2.32 -1.13 9.00
CA ILE A 26 -2.09 -0.13 7.95
C ILE A 26 -0.62 0.28 7.99
N THR A 27 0.09 0.06 6.90
CA THR A 27 1.51 0.41 6.75
C THR A 27 1.71 1.74 6.03
N GLY A 28 0.70 2.19 5.29
CA GLY A 28 0.75 3.51 4.67
C GLY A 28 -0.54 3.92 3.98
N GLU A 29 -0.58 5.18 3.61
CA GLU A 29 -1.66 5.79 2.86
C GLU A 29 -1.09 6.72 1.79
N LEU A 30 -1.66 6.63 0.59
CA LEU A 30 -1.24 7.39 -0.58
C LEU A 30 -2.47 8.02 -1.24
N ASP A 31 -2.35 9.29 -1.63
CA ASP A 31 -3.22 9.88 -2.65
C ASP A 31 -2.85 9.27 -4.00
N ILE A 32 -3.82 9.13 -4.90
CA ILE A 32 -3.57 8.51 -6.20
C ILE A 32 -2.47 9.22 -7.00
N LYS A 33 -2.30 10.53 -6.81
CA LYS A 33 -1.27 11.33 -7.48
C LYS A 33 0.15 10.92 -7.11
N ASP A 34 0.31 10.38 -5.90
CA ASP A 34 1.58 9.97 -5.32
C ASP A 34 1.76 8.44 -5.30
N ALA A 35 0.72 7.70 -5.70
CA ALA A 35 0.69 6.26 -5.71
C ALA A 35 1.44 5.70 -6.92
N THR A 36 2.66 5.23 -6.67
CA THR A 36 3.41 4.42 -7.63
C THR A 36 3.43 2.96 -7.18
N GLN A 37 3.64 2.07 -8.15
CA GLN A 37 3.77 0.66 -7.87
C GLN A 37 4.94 0.38 -6.90
N GLU A 38 6.09 1.05 -7.06
CA GLU A 38 7.20 0.91 -6.11
C GLU A 38 6.79 1.29 -4.68
N ARG A 39 6.16 2.46 -4.48
CA ARG A 39 5.76 2.94 -3.14
C ARG A 39 4.77 2.01 -2.46
N ILE A 40 3.81 1.48 -3.23
CA ILE A 40 2.82 0.54 -2.71
C ILE A 40 3.52 -0.76 -2.27
N LEU A 41 4.44 -1.28 -3.09
CA LEU A 41 5.23 -2.47 -2.76
C LEU A 41 6.10 -2.24 -1.53
N GLU A 42 6.81 -1.11 -1.45
CA GLU A 42 7.62 -0.73 -0.29
C GLU A 42 6.77 -0.73 0.99
N MET A 43 5.60 -0.09 0.98
CA MET A 43 4.67 -0.09 2.11
C MET A 43 4.10 -1.47 2.43
N ALA A 44 3.86 -2.31 1.41
CA ALA A 44 3.39 -3.68 1.63
C ALA A 44 4.46 -4.57 2.26
N THR A 45 5.75 -4.28 2.01
CA THR A 45 6.90 -5.01 2.56
C THR A 45 7.51 -4.38 3.82
N ASP A 46 7.09 -3.17 4.21
CA ASP A 46 7.62 -2.42 5.37
C ASP A 46 7.45 -3.13 6.73
N PHE A 47 6.78 -4.28 6.75
CA PHE A 47 6.80 -5.21 7.88
C PHE A 47 8.23 -5.64 8.29
N GLU A 48 9.19 -5.74 7.35
CA GLU A 48 10.58 -6.09 7.69
C GLU A 48 11.28 -4.98 8.52
N SER A 49 10.95 -3.71 8.29
CA SER A 49 11.61 -2.58 8.95
C SER A 49 11.33 -2.50 10.46
N LYS A 50 10.19 -3.03 10.93
CA LYS A 50 9.84 -3.01 12.37
C LYS A 50 10.49 -4.11 13.19
N PHE A 51 11.00 -5.17 12.57
CA PHE A 51 11.71 -6.24 13.29
C PHE A 51 13.12 -5.81 13.74
N VAL A 52 13.72 -4.81 13.07
CA VAL A 52 15.06 -4.28 13.38
C VAL A 52 15.02 -3.18 14.45
N ALA A 53 13.89 -2.49 14.63
CA ALA A 53 13.76 -1.37 15.58
C ALA A 53 13.50 -1.78 17.05
N HIS A 54 13.53 -3.08 17.37
CA HIS A 54 13.33 -3.59 18.74
C HIS A 54 14.36 -4.64 19.19
N ALA A 55 15.56 -4.63 18.58
CA ALA A 55 16.71 -5.40 19.04
C ALA A 55 17.71 -4.49 19.79
#